data_AF-A0A4Z0F544-F1
#
_entry.id   AF-A0A4Z0F544-F1
#
_cell.length_a   1.000
_cell.length_b   1.000
_cell.length_c   1.000
_cell.angle_alpha   90.00
_cell.angle_beta   90.00
_cell.angle_gamma   90.00
#
_symmetry.space_group_name_H-M   'P 1'
#
loop_
_entity.id
_entity.type
_entity.pdbx_description
1 polymer ?
#
loop_
_entity_poly.entity_id
_entity_poly.type
_entity_poly.pdbx_seq_one_letter_code
_entity_poly.pdbx_strand_id
1 'polypeptide(L)'
;MAINDSFDRAMAMAQRLDCPIDLTGLSSSDRAYVMACRPDCPIDLTCLSPEDRFLVMVQRPDCPIDLTGLDSEDRAYVMVNRLDCPIDLEGLDSFDRAWVLENRPDDKPENG
;
A
#
# COMPACT_ATOMS: atom_id res chain seq x y z
N MET A 1 19.54 -11.35 -17.74
CA MET A 1 19.82 -11.65 -16.31
C MET A 1 19.75 -10.32 -15.57
N ALA A 2 18.55 -9.89 -15.13
CA ALA A 2 18.32 -8.53 -14.62
C ALA A 2 17.43 -8.47 -13.36
N ILE A 3 16.79 -9.57 -12.96
CA ILE A 3 15.87 -9.58 -11.81
C ILE A 3 16.63 -9.52 -10.48
N ASN A 4 17.82 -10.11 -10.41
CA ASN A 4 18.58 -10.17 -9.15
C ASN A 4 19.19 -8.81 -8.76
N ASP A 5 19.64 -8.01 -9.73
CA ASP A 5 20.28 -6.71 -9.45
C ASP A 5 19.28 -5.69 -8.86
N SER A 6 18.05 -5.69 -9.35
CA SER A 6 16.99 -4.77 -8.87
C SER A 6 16.59 -5.08 -7.43
N PHE A 7 16.32 -6.35 -7.11
CA PHE A 7 15.92 -6.76 -5.77
C PHE A 7 17.06 -6.62 -4.75
N ASP A 8 18.30 -6.99 -5.11
CA ASP A 8 19.45 -6.85 -4.22
C ASP A 8 19.71 -5.37 -3.86
N ARG A 9 19.57 -4.47 -4.84
CA ARG A 9 19.65 -3.01 -4.62
C ARG A 9 18.52 -2.52 -3.71
N ALA A 10 17.28 -2.93 -3.97
CA ALA A 10 16.13 -2.57 -3.15
C ALA A 10 16.29 -3.05 -1.71
N MET A 11 16.73 -4.29 -1.52
CA MET A 11 17.01 -4.88 -0.20
C MET A 11 18.09 -4.10 0.54
N ALA A 12 19.19 -3.77 -0.13
CA ALA A 12 20.26 -2.99 0.48
C ALA A 12 19.76 -1.62 0.94
N MET A 13 18.97 -0.92 0.12
CA MET A 13 18.35 0.35 0.51
C MET A 13 17.36 0.19 1.66
N ALA A 14 16.50 -0.83 1.63
CA ALA A 14 15.49 -1.05 2.65
C ALA A 14 16.10 -1.30 4.04
N GLN A 15 17.20 -2.05 4.11
CA GLN A 15 17.82 -2.47 5.37
C GLN A 15 18.81 -1.45 5.95
N ARG A 16 19.33 -0.53 5.13
CA ARG A 16 20.44 0.35 5.50
C ARG A 16 20.05 1.82 5.43
N LEU A 17 19.81 2.43 6.58
CA LEU A 17 19.49 3.86 6.69
C LEU A 17 20.60 4.79 6.16
N ASP A 18 21.86 4.33 6.17
CA ASP A 18 23.01 5.08 5.61
C ASP A 18 23.10 4.98 4.08
N CYS A 19 22.35 4.07 3.46
CA CYS A 19 22.34 3.90 2.01
C CYS A 19 21.47 5.00 1.37
N PRO A 20 22.02 5.76 0.39
CA PRO A 20 21.24 6.75 -0.34
C PRO A 20 20.13 6.07 -1.12
N ILE A 21 18.97 6.70 -1.16
CA ILE A 21 17.79 6.17 -1.85
C ILE A 21 17.89 6.53 -3.33
N ASP A 22 17.96 5.51 -4.19
CA ASP A 22 17.88 5.62 -5.65
C ASP A 22 16.92 4.56 -6.20
N LEU A 23 15.72 5.00 -6.55
CA LEU A 23 14.66 4.14 -7.08
C LEU A 23 14.76 3.93 -8.61
N THR A 24 15.78 4.49 -9.26
CA THR A 24 15.92 4.47 -10.71
C THR A 24 16.25 3.06 -11.21
N GLY A 25 15.50 2.62 -12.22
CA GLY A 25 15.66 1.31 -12.85
C GLY A 25 15.18 0.14 -11.99
N LEU A 26 14.60 0.41 -10.82
CA LEU A 26 13.93 -0.60 -10.01
C LEU A 26 12.57 -0.97 -10.62
N SER A 27 12.18 -2.23 -10.41
CA SER A 27 10.82 -2.68 -10.70
C SER A 27 9.79 -1.99 -9.79
N SER A 28 8.51 -2.02 -10.17
CA SER A 28 7.43 -1.45 -9.36
C SER A 28 7.40 -2.04 -7.93
N SER A 29 7.49 -3.36 -7.81
CA SER A 29 7.52 -4.05 -6.52
C SER A 29 8.74 -3.71 -5.67
N ASP A 30 9.92 -3.60 -6.30
CA ASP A 30 11.15 -3.20 -5.61
C ASP A 30 11.07 -1.75 -5.09
N ARG A 31 10.47 -0.85 -5.88
CA ARG A 31 10.23 0.54 -5.46
C ARG A 31 9.27 0.60 -4.27
N ALA A 32 8.18 -0.13 -4.34
CA ALA A 32 7.21 -0.22 -3.25
C ALA A 32 7.83 -0.80 -1.98
N TYR A 33 8.64 -1.85 -2.10
CA TYR A 33 9.37 -2.44 -0.98
C TYR A 33 10.27 -1.42 -0.28
N VAL A 34 11.07 -0.66 -1.02
CA VAL A 34 11.92 0.39 -0.43
C VAL A 34 11.06 1.46 0.27
N MET A 35 10.01 1.97 -0.38
CA MET A 35 9.13 2.99 0.21
C MET A 35 8.43 2.51 1.49
N ALA A 36 7.98 1.25 1.51
CA ALA A 36 7.32 0.64 2.65
C ALA A 36 8.28 0.45 3.83
N CYS A 37 9.52 0.02 3.58
CA CYS A 37 10.49 -0.27 4.62
C CYS A 37 11.30 0.95 5.11
N ARG A 38 11.41 2.01 4.31
CA ARG A 38 12.21 3.21 4.63
C ARG A 38 11.31 4.42 4.88
N PRO A 39 11.09 4.81 6.14
CA PRO A 39 10.25 5.98 6.47
C PRO A 39 10.77 7.30 5.89
N ASP A 40 12.08 7.42 5.68
CA ASP A 40 12.73 8.58 5.07
C ASP A 40 12.68 8.57 3.52
N CYS A 41 12.21 7.47 2.92
CA CYS A 41 11.94 7.43 1.49
C CYS A 41 10.72 8.30 1.16
N PRO A 42 10.86 9.26 0.22
CA PRO A 42 9.72 9.98 -0.32
C PRO A 42 8.69 9.02 -0.92
N ILE A 43 7.43 9.32 -0.70
CA ILE A 43 6.31 8.52 -1.22
C ILE A 43 5.99 9.01 -2.63
N ASP A 44 6.10 8.11 -3.61
CA ASP A 44 5.70 8.33 -5.00
C ASP A 44 4.99 7.10 -5.56
N LEU A 45 3.66 7.18 -5.66
CA LEU A 45 2.82 6.09 -6.13
C LEU A 45 2.64 6.07 -7.66
N THR A 46 3.11 7.08 -8.39
CA THR A 46 2.73 7.31 -9.81
C THR A 46 3.25 6.25 -10.77
N CYS A 47 4.33 5.57 -10.40
CA CYS A 47 5.00 4.55 -11.20
C CYS A 47 4.84 3.14 -10.59
N LEU A 48 3.87 2.97 -9.70
CA LEU A 48 3.58 1.71 -9.04
C LEU A 48 2.33 1.05 -9.65
N SER A 49 2.34 -0.27 -9.73
CA SER A 49 1.13 -1.06 -10.00
C SER A 49 0.11 -0.88 -8.88
N PRO A 50 -1.19 -1.16 -9.10
CA PRO A 50 -2.18 -1.14 -8.02
C PRO A 50 -1.78 -1.97 -6.79
N GLU A 51 -1.40 -3.23 -6.98
CA GLU A 51 -0.94 -4.15 -5.92
C GLU A 51 0.26 -3.59 -5.14
N ASP A 52 1.21 -2.96 -5.85
CA ASP A 52 2.39 -2.36 -5.22
C ASP A 52 2.07 -1.07 -4.45
N ARG A 53 1.12 -0.25 -4.95
CA ARG A 53 0.62 0.93 -4.22
C ARG A 53 -0.05 0.52 -2.92
N PHE A 54 -0.84 -0.54 -2.97
CA PHE A 54 -1.51 -1.13 -1.81
C PHE A 54 -0.50 -1.42 -0.68
N LEU A 55 0.61 -2.09 -0.99
CA LEU A 55 1.65 -2.40 -0.01
C LEU A 55 2.19 -1.14 0.69
N VAL A 56 2.49 -0.09 -0.09
CA VAL A 56 3.00 1.17 0.48
C VAL A 56 1.94 1.82 1.37
N MET A 57 0.69 1.90 0.93
CA MET A 57 -0.39 2.52 1.71
C MET A 57 -0.62 1.84 3.06
N VAL A 58 -0.57 0.51 3.12
CA VAL A 58 -0.77 -0.22 4.38
C VAL A 58 0.42 -0.01 5.34
N GLN A 59 1.65 -0.04 4.82
CA GLN A 59 2.86 0.00 5.65
C GLN A 59 3.27 1.42 6.06
N ARG A 60 2.85 2.44 5.31
CA ARG A 60 3.19 3.85 5.56
C ARG A 60 1.93 4.65 5.91
N PRO A 61 1.66 4.91 7.20
CA PRO A 61 0.50 5.70 7.62
C PRO A 61 0.50 7.14 7.09
N ASP A 62 1.65 7.68 6.73
CA ASP A 62 1.81 9.00 6.10
C ASP A 62 1.58 8.97 4.58
N CYS A 63 1.40 7.79 3.99
CA CYS A 63 1.05 7.64 2.58
C CYS A 63 -0.39 8.09 2.33
N PRO A 64 -0.63 8.96 1.32
CA PRO A 64 -1.99 9.30 0.92
C PRO A 64 -2.72 8.06 0.41
N ILE A 65 -4.01 7.98 0.70
CA ILE A 65 -4.85 6.86 0.30
C ILE A 65 -5.36 7.10 -1.12
N ASP A 66 -5.08 6.14 -2.01
CA ASP A 66 -5.59 6.08 -3.38
C ASP A 66 -6.03 4.65 -3.70
N LEU A 67 -7.34 4.42 -3.65
CA LEU A 67 -7.95 3.11 -3.92
C LEU A 67 -8.18 2.85 -5.42
N THR A 68 -7.79 3.77 -6.30
CA THR A 68 -8.13 3.71 -7.72
C THR A 68 -7.43 2.53 -8.40
N GLY A 69 -8.22 1.65 -9.02
CA GLY A 69 -7.72 0.51 -9.78
C GLY A 69 -7.23 -0.66 -8.93
N LEU A 70 -7.39 -0.59 -7.60
CA LEU A 70 -7.29 -1.75 -6.72
C LEU A 70 -8.51 -2.66 -6.92
N ASP A 71 -8.32 -3.96 -6.70
CA ASP A 71 -9.43 -4.90 -6.67
C ASP A 71 -10.19 -4.84 -5.33
N SER A 72 -11.20 -5.70 -5.19
CA SER A 72 -12.05 -5.72 -4.00
C SER A 72 -11.27 -6.06 -2.73
N GLU A 73 -10.38 -7.06 -2.80
CA GLU A 73 -9.60 -7.55 -1.66
C GLU A 73 -8.61 -6.49 -1.17
N ASP A 74 -7.84 -5.90 -2.09
CA ASP A 74 -6.87 -4.84 -1.79
C ASP A 74 -7.56 -3.63 -1.16
N ARG A 75 -8.70 -3.19 -1.72
CA ARG A 75 -9.47 -2.05 -1.19
C ARG A 75 -9.95 -2.31 0.24
N ALA A 76 -10.53 -3.48 0.47
CA ALA A 76 -10.98 -3.88 1.79
C ALA A 76 -9.82 -3.93 2.79
N TYR A 77 -8.65 -4.41 2.36
CA TYR A 77 -7.48 -4.52 3.22
C TYR A 77 -6.93 -3.16 3.61
N VAL A 78 -6.87 -2.19 2.69
CA VAL A 78 -6.55 -0.80 3.04
C VAL A 78 -7.55 -0.27 4.06
N MET A 79 -8.86 -0.41 3.82
CA MET A 79 -9.89 0.08 4.74
C MET A 79 -9.76 -0.53 6.14
N VAL A 80 -9.47 -1.82 6.25
CA VAL A 80 -9.31 -2.47 7.56
C VAL A 80 -8.05 -2.00 8.30
N ASN A 81 -6.93 -1.83 7.59
CA ASN A 81 -5.64 -1.55 8.22
C ASN A 81 -5.31 -0.06 8.37
N ARG A 82 -5.95 0.82 7.60
CA ARG A 82 -5.80 2.27 7.67
C ARG A 82 -7.07 2.89 8.25
N LEU A 83 -7.05 3.20 9.54
CA LEU A 83 -8.22 3.79 10.23
C LEU A 83 -8.61 5.17 9.69
N ASP A 84 -7.67 5.89 9.10
CA ASP A 84 -7.89 7.14 8.40
C ASP A 84 -8.47 6.96 6.98
N CYS A 85 -8.54 5.72 6.49
CA CYS A 85 -9.27 5.39 5.27
C CYS A 85 -10.78 5.49 5.53
N PRO A 86 -11.52 6.30 4.74
CA PRO A 86 -12.98 6.25 4.76
C PRO A 86 -13.46 4.88 4.28
N ILE A 87 -14.58 4.44 4.83
CA ILE A 87 -15.20 3.17 4.44
C ILE A 87 -16.08 3.41 3.24
N ASP A 88 -15.78 2.67 2.17
CA ASP A 88 -16.54 2.67 0.93
C ASP A 88 -16.79 1.23 0.51
N LEU A 89 -18.01 0.77 0.73
CA LEU A 89 -18.40 -0.60 0.39
C LEU A 89 -18.77 -0.77 -1.09
N GLU A 90 -18.81 0.31 -1.88
CA GLU A 90 -19.18 0.26 -3.29
C GLU A 90 -18.11 -0.46 -4.11
N GLY A 91 -18.53 -1.39 -4.97
CA GLY A 91 -17.63 -2.17 -5.82
C GLY A 91 -16.81 -3.24 -5.08
N LEU A 92 -17.03 -3.41 -3.77
CA LEU A 92 -16.53 -4.57 -3.03
C LEU A 92 -17.46 -5.78 -3.23
N ASP A 93 -16.90 -6.98 -3.24
CA ASP A 93 -17.66 -8.21 -3.24
C ASP A 93 -18.29 -8.51 -1.87
N SER A 94 -19.16 -9.52 -1.80
CA SER A 94 -19.89 -9.81 -0.56
C SER A 94 -18.99 -10.22 0.61
N PHE A 95 -17.87 -10.89 0.34
CA PHE A 95 -16.96 -11.37 1.36
C PHE A 95 -16.16 -10.19 1.93
N ASP A 96 -15.59 -9.38 1.06
CA ASP A 96 -14.79 -8.22 1.42
C ASP A 96 -15.61 -7.16 2.17
N ARG A 97 -16.85 -6.94 1.76
CA ARG A 97 -17.79 -6.07 2.50
C ARG A 97 -18.02 -6.54 3.92
N ALA A 98 -18.25 -7.84 4.09
CA ALA A 98 -18.48 -8.41 5.42
C ALA A 98 -17.22 -8.28 6.29
N TRP A 99 -16.05 -8.51 5.70
CA TRP A 99 -14.77 -8.39 6.39
C TRP A 99 -14.47 -6.95 6.85
N VAL A 100 -14.71 -5.95 6.00
CA VAL A 100 -14.59 -4.53 6.36
C VAL A 100 -15.51 -4.19 7.53
N LEU A 101 -16.81 -4.55 7.44
CA LEU A 101 -17.78 -4.25 8.49
C LEU A 101 -17.47 -4.93 9.83
N GLU A 102 -16.91 -6.13 9.80
CA GLU A 102 -16.51 -6.85 11.02
C GLU A 102 -15.29 -6.19 11.70
N ASN A 103 -14.32 -5.72 10.92
CA ASN A 103 -13.04 -5.21 11.43
C ASN A 103 -13.01 -3.68 11.62
N ARG A 104 -13.97 -2.95 11.02
CA ARG A 104 -14.16 -1.51 11.16
C ARG A 104 -15.54 -1.18 11.73
N PRO A 105 -15.86 -1.59 12.98
CA PRO A 105 -17.15 -1.31 13.60
C PRO A 105 -17.34 0.18 13.98
N ASP A 106 -16.32 1.01 13.78
CA ASP A 106 -16.36 2.46 13.93
C ASP A 106 -17.27 3.13 12.90
N ASP A 107 -17.52 2.48 11.76
CA ASP A 107 -18.58 2.86 10.83
C ASP A 107 -19.93 2.40 11.37
N LYS A 108 -20.39 3.08 12.41
CA LYS A 108 -21.80 3.00 12.77
C LYS A 108 -22.55 3.75 11.68
N PRO A 109 -23.43 3.09 10.90
CA PRO A 109 -24.42 3.85 10.16
C PRO A 109 -25.17 4.67 11.21
N GLU A 110 -25.06 6.00 11.16
CA GLU A 110 -25.99 6.85 11.87
C GLU A 110 -27.36 6.48 11.33
N ASN A 111 -28.14 5.76 12.15
CA ASN A 111 -29.45 5.24 11.79
C ASN A 111 -30.28 6.36 11.15
N GLY A 112 -30.62 6.21 9.87
CA GLY A 112 -31.71 6.92 9.22
C GLY A 112 -33.05 6.30 9.57
#